data_AF-A0A8H4RWR5-F1
#
_entry.id   AF-A0A8H4RWR5-F1
#
_cell.length_a   1.000
_cell.length_b   1.000
_cell.length_c   1.000
_cell.angle_alpha   90.00
_cell.angle_beta   90.00
_cell.angle_gamma   90.00
#
_symmetry.space_group_name_H-M   'P 1'
#
loop_
_entity.id
_entity.type
_entity.pdbx_description
1 polymer ?
#
loop_
_entity_poly.entity_id
_entity_poly.type
_entity_poly.pdbx_seq_one_letter_code
_entity_poly.pdbx_strand_id
1 'polypeptide(L)'
;MDSGSENGSVEGRPLLAPLIDMKVDGLKRQLEEDEIPFEDDTLKSHLQALWALRRLGFLAEGGEPDHEDIAIVAAWCTASATKLANTLGRHNLQNVSSKWKRAQILMEDQLVFTQSLKIFGEAEPDNSDHSNSVEDSSPDLSVTSEETETATADPDVANLLISLVFGAAVSCYNLSLLPGFPVTTVSTLQRGLDDIPQIGNAETLATALDSPPNLLRWIYDSFGEMLVPATGDLKIEGMPSSVRQLVVTKQLPELQANSTSASIIASDPSDAYGAAFKLIRPNIVHQEWKNTPFGNCGILLGCEVAGVSMNPPLPKIATINQSQLGYVLFRYVFIIESNPSESGYRVAKHPAPKRRDIEHDMNKGFNILKTSNDELGEEVVQEEEAVPNAKTSKKKALK
;
A
#
# COMPACT_ATOMS: atom_id res chain seq x y z
N MET A 1 -38.53 34.42 19.89
CA MET A 1 -37.86 33.11 20.05
C MET A 1 -38.16 32.36 18.77
N ASP A 2 -37.27 32.49 17.80
CA ASP A 2 -37.38 31.80 16.52
C ASP A 2 -35.98 31.27 16.23
N SER A 3 -35.80 29.97 16.49
CA SER A 3 -34.52 29.28 16.36
C SER A 3 -34.55 28.51 15.06
N GLY A 4 -34.16 29.18 13.97
CA GLY A 4 -33.87 28.56 12.69
C GLY A 4 -32.61 27.70 12.81
N SER A 5 -32.79 26.39 12.70
CA SER A 5 -31.72 25.41 12.62
C SER A 5 -31.11 25.46 11.23
N GLU A 6 -29.96 26.11 11.09
CA GLU A 6 -29.13 26.05 9.88
C GLU A 6 -28.47 24.67 9.80
N ASN A 7 -29.05 23.79 8.98
CA ASN A 7 -28.35 22.60 8.50
C ASN A 7 -27.19 23.08 7.63
N GLY A 8 -25.96 22.96 8.12
CA GLY A 8 -24.74 23.14 7.35
C GLY A 8 -24.70 22.15 6.19
N SER A 9 -25.18 22.59 5.03
CA SER A 9 -24.97 21.91 3.75
C SER A 9 -23.47 21.86 3.52
N VAL A 10 -22.88 20.66 3.50
CA VAL A 10 -21.48 20.45 3.10
C VAL A 10 -21.29 21.16 1.76
N GLU A 11 -20.53 22.26 1.78
CA GLU A 11 -20.36 23.15 0.64
C GLU A 11 -19.98 22.34 -0.60
N GLY A 12 -20.87 22.37 -1.59
CA GLY A 12 -20.72 21.62 -2.81
C GLY A 12 -19.44 22.03 -3.51
N ARG A 13 -18.48 21.10 -3.60
CA ARG A 13 -17.23 21.32 -4.33
C ARG A 13 -17.56 21.90 -5.72
N PRO A 14 -16.84 22.95 -6.14
CA PRO A 14 -17.11 23.61 -7.40
C PRO A 14 -16.99 22.60 -8.55
N LEU A 15 -18.09 22.37 -9.27
CA LEU A 15 -18.09 21.47 -10.41
C LEU A 15 -17.30 22.12 -11.56
N LEU A 16 -16.46 21.32 -12.23
CA LEU A 16 -15.78 21.72 -13.46
C LEU A 16 -16.73 21.79 -14.69
N ALA A 17 -18.03 21.57 -14.50
CA ALA A 17 -19.02 21.59 -15.58
C ALA A 17 -19.02 22.87 -16.46
N PRO A 18 -18.69 24.07 -15.95
CA PRO A 18 -18.61 25.27 -16.81
C PRO A 18 -17.45 25.26 -17.82
N LEU A 19 -16.37 24.50 -17.60
CA LEU A 19 -15.15 24.51 -18.44
C LEU A 19 -15.38 24.17 -19.91
N ILE A 20 -16.43 23.40 -20.17
CA ILE A 20 -16.67 22.72 -21.45
C ILE A 20 -17.06 23.75 -22.51
N ASP A 21 -17.99 24.61 -22.11
CA ASP A 21 -18.71 25.51 -23.00
C ASP A 21 -18.01 26.88 -23.07
N MET A 22 -17.05 27.12 -22.17
CA MET A 22 -16.22 28.30 -22.23
C MET A 22 -15.37 28.30 -23.50
N LYS A 23 -15.53 29.37 -24.28
CA LYS A 23 -14.63 29.72 -25.39
C LYS A 23 -13.29 30.19 -24.83
N VAL A 24 -12.27 30.24 -25.68
CA VAL A 24 -10.91 30.69 -25.31
C VAL A 24 -10.95 32.05 -24.62
N ASP A 25 -11.65 33.03 -25.19
CA ASP A 25 -11.77 34.38 -24.60
C ASP A 25 -12.45 34.35 -23.22
N GLY A 26 -13.41 33.44 -23.02
CA GLY A 26 -14.08 33.26 -21.74
C GLY A 26 -13.15 32.66 -20.68
N LEU A 27 -12.30 31.70 -21.07
CA LEU A 27 -11.28 31.11 -20.20
C LEU A 27 -10.21 32.15 -19.84
N LYS A 28 -9.70 32.89 -20.83
CA LYS A 28 -8.72 33.97 -20.63
C LYS A 28 -9.23 35.01 -19.63
N ARG A 29 -10.44 35.52 -19.86
CA ARG A 29 -11.07 36.49 -18.94
C ARG A 29 -11.20 35.95 -17.52
N GLN A 30 -11.52 34.66 -17.36
CA GLN A 30 -11.66 34.06 -16.03
C GLN A 30 -10.30 33.87 -15.34
N LEU A 31 -9.26 33.50 -16.10
CA LEU A 31 -7.90 33.42 -15.58
C LEU A 31 -7.35 34.81 -15.22
N GLU A 32 -7.67 35.85 -16.00
CA GLU A 32 -7.37 37.25 -15.67
C GLU A 32 -8.07 37.69 -14.37
N GLU A 33 -9.35 37.33 -14.21
CA GLU A 33 -10.12 37.62 -12.99
C GLU A 33 -9.56 36.90 -11.75
N ASP A 34 -9.04 35.68 -11.94
CA ASP A 34 -8.40 34.88 -10.88
C ASP A 34 -6.90 35.21 -10.68
N GLU A 35 -6.38 36.23 -11.39
CA GLU A 35 -4.96 36.65 -11.39
C GLU A 35 -3.96 35.52 -11.72
N ILE A 36 -4.35 34.59 -12.61
CA ILE A 36 -3.49 33.47 -13.03
C ILE A 36 -2.77 33.84 -14.33
N PRO A 37 -1.42 33.83 -14.35
CA PRO A 37 -0.66 34.16 -15.56
C PRO A 37 -0.86 33.10 -16.66
N PHE A 38 -0.99 33.57 -17.91
CA PHE A 38 -1.00 32.72 -19.11
C PHE A 38 -0.45 33.49 -20.32
N GLU A 39 0.03 32.77 -21.34
CA GLU A 39 0.49 33.35 -22.60
C GLU A 39 -0.67 33.50 -23.59
N ASP A 40 -0.64 34.54 -24.42
CA ASP A 40 -1.75 34.84 -25.33
C ASP A 40 -2.03 33.77 -26.39
N ASP A 41 -1.02 32.99 -26.75
CA ASP A 41 -1.09 31.87 -27.70
C ASP A 41 -1.27 30.50 -27.02
N THR A 42 -1.52 30.49 -25.71
CA THR A 42 -1.77 29.26 -24.94
C THR A 42 -2.94 28.46 -25.52
N LEU A 43 -2.73 27.17 -25.74
CA LEU A 43 -3.75 26.24 -26.23
C LEU A 43 -4.96 26.20 -25.29
N LYS A 44 -6.17 26.05 -25.86
CA LYS A 44 -7.42 25.94 -25.05
C LYS A 44 -7.31 24.88 -23.94
N SER A 45 -6.69 23.73 -24.21
CA SER A 45 -6.53 22.66 -23.22
C SER A 45 -5.66 23.06 -22.03
N HIS A 46 -4.66 23.92 -22.23
CA HIS A 46 -3.79 24.43 -21.18
C HIS A 46 -4.51 25.51 -20.38
N LEU A 47 -5.25 26.41 -21.04
CA LEU A 47 -6.13 27.37 -20.34
C LEU A 47 -7.17 26.64 -19.46
N GLN A 48 -7.76 25.55 -19.98
CA GLN A 48 -8.66 24.69 -19.22
C GLN A 48 -7.96 24.03 -18.04
N ALA A 49 -6.70 23.62 -18.21
CA ALA A 49 -5.91 23.00 -17.15
C ALA A 49 -5.59 23.99 -16.02
N LEU A 50 -5.15 25.20 -16.36
CA LEU A 50 -4.89 26.28 -15.40
C LEU A 50 -6.13 26.59 -14.55
N TRP A 51 -7.28 26.76 -15.20
CA TRP A 51 -8.51 27.06 -14.48
C TRP A 51 -8.97 25.86 -13.64
N ALA A 52 -8.83 24.62 -14.14
CA ALA A 52 -9.14 23.43 -13.36
C ALA A 52 -8.25 23.31 -12.11
N LEU A 53 -6.94 23.55 -12.23
CA LEU A 53 -6.00 23.55 -11.09
C LEU A 53 -6.42 24.55 -10.03
N ARG A 54 -6.80 25.78 -10.42
CA ARG A 54 -7.33 26.80 -9.50
C ARG A 54 -8.61 26.36 -8.80
N ARG A 55 -9.59 25.88 -9.57
CA ARG A 55 -10.91 25.47 -9.03
C ARG A 55 -10.82 24.26 -8.11
N LEU A 56 -9.83 23.40 -8.31
CA LEU A 56 -9.56 22.25 -7.46
C LEU A 56 -8.67 22.57 -6.26
N GLY A 57 -8.17 23.81 -6.14
CA GLY A 57 -7.34 24.25 -5.03
C GLY A 57 -5.88 23.82 -5.11
N PHE A 58 -5.42 23.35 -6.28
CA PHE A 58 -4.02 23.00 -6.52
C PHE A 58 -3.17 24.20 -6.96
N LEU A 59 -3.81 25.32 -7.30
CA LEU A 59 -3.15 26.59 -7.64
C LEU A 59 -3.67 27.71 -6.73
N ALA A 60 -2.75 28.34 -5.99
CA ALA A 60 -3.04 29.52 -5.17
C ALA A 60 -3.31 30.75 -6.05
N GLU A 61 -3.96 31.76 -5.47
CA GLU A 61 -4.16 33.06 -6.13
C GLU A 61 -2.80 33.72 -6.41
N GLY A 62 -2.58 34.15 -7.65
CA GLY A 62 -1.28 34.66 -8.10
C GLY A 62 -0.14 33.64 -8.11
N GLY A 63 -0.41 32.35 -7.86
CA GLY A 63 0.59 31.29 -7.87
C GLY A 63 1.04 30.95 -9.29
N GLU A 64 2.35 30.69 -9.47
CA GLU A 64 2.84 30.13 -10.72
C GLU A 64 2.55 28.63 -10.79
N PRO A 65 1.87 28.16 -11.85
CA PRO A 65 1.50 26.77 -12.01
C PRO A 65 2.70 25.94 -12.48
N ASP A 66 2.89 24.77 -11.87
CA ASP A 66 3.91 23.83 -12.33
C ASP A 66 3.59 23.32 -13.74
N HIS A 67 4.53 23.46 -14.67
CA HIS A 67 4.38 23.03 -16.06
C HIS A 67 4.01 21.54 -16.20
N GLU A 68 4.51 20.67 -15.31
CA GLU A 68 4.17 19.25 -15.30
C GLU A 68 2.70 19.03 -14.92
N ASP A 69 2.21 19.74 -13.90
CA ASP A 69 0.83 19.64 -13.44
C ASP A 69 -0.14 20.15 -14.53
N ILE A 70 0.22 21.23 -15.22
CA ILE A 70 -0.56 21.74 -16.38
C ILE A 70 -0.63 20.68 -17.47
N ALA A 71 0.49 20.05 -17.83
CA ALA A 71 0.54 19.06 -18.90
C ALA A 71 -0.34 17.83 -18.58
N ILE A 72 -0.27 17.35 -17.34
CA ILE A 72 -1.11 16.25 -16.83
C ILE A 72 -2.60 16.60 -16.95
N VAL A 73 -3.00 17.76 -16.43
CA VAL A 73 -4.41 18.17 -16.41
C VAL A 73 -4.92 18.45 -17.83
N ALA A 74 -4.10 19.06 -18.70
CA ALA A 74 -4.44 19.31 -20.09
C ALA A 74 -4.69 18.00 -20.86
N ALA A 75 -3.93 16.94 -20.57
CA ALA A 75 -4.15 15.61 -21.12
C ALA A 75 -5.52 15.03 -20.72
N TRP A 76 -5.97 15.28 -19.49
CA TRP A 76 -7.30 14.85 -19.03
C TRP A 76 -8.45 15.68 -19.63
N CYS A 77 -8.27 17.00 -19.78
CA CYS A 77 -9.23 17.87 -20.46
C CYS A 77 -9.51 17.42 -21.90
N THR A 78 -8.47 16.96 -22.61
CA THR A 78 -8.53 16.55 -24.01
C THR A 78 -8.92 15.08 -24.22
N ALA A 79 -8.77 14.24 -23.21
CA ALA A 79 -9.09 12.81 -23.30
C ALA A 79 -10.56 12.55 -23.71
N SER A 80 -10.79 11.48 -24.46
CA SER A 80 -12.15 11.06 -24.83
C SER A 80 -12.90 10.46 -23.63
N ALA A 81 -14.23 10.48 -23.65
CA ALA A 81 -15.05 9.90 -22.58
C ALA A 81 -14.77 8.41 -22.36
N THR A 82 -14.42 7.66 -23.43
CA THR A 82 -14.03 6.25 -23.38
C THR A 82 -12.66 6.07 -22.75
N LYS A 83 -11.65 6.89 -23.11
CA LYS A 83 -10.33 6.85 -22.49
C LYS A 83 -10.43 7.11 -20.98
N LEU A 84 -11.19 8.14 -20.59
CA LEU A 84 -11.43 8.48 -19.19
C LEU A 84 -12.12 7.34 -18.43
N ALA A 85 -13.17 6.73 -19.00
CA ALA A 85 -13.86 5.60 -18.37
C ALA A 85 -12.94 4.39 -18.17
N ASN A 86 -12.11 4.07 -19.18
CA ASN A 86 -11.14 2.99 -19.09
C ASN A 86 -10.06 3.26 -18.04
N THR A 87 -9.54 4.49 -17.98
CA THR A 87 -8.56 4.87 -16.97
C THR A 87 -9.15 4.82 -15.56
N LEU A 88 -10.38 5.33 -15.36
CA LEU A 88 -11.07 5.20 -14.07
C LEU A 88 -11.20 3.73 -13.66
N GLY A 89 -11.56 2.84 -14.59
CA GLY A 89 -11.61 1.40 -14.34
C GLY A 89 -10.26 0.82 -13.91
N ARG A 90 -9.14 1.26 -14.52
CA ARG A 90 -7.79 0.83 -14.12
C ARG A 90 -7.37 1.35 -12.76
N HIS A 91 -7.79 2.57 -12.41
CA HIS A 91 -7.52 3.19 -11.11
C HIS A 91 -8.54 2.77 -10.05
N ASN A 92 -9.48 1.87 -10.38
CA ASN A 92 -10.56 1.46 -9.50
C ASN A 92 -11.42 2.62 -8.95
N LEU A 93 -11.55 3.69 -9.74
CA LEU A 93 -12.32 4.87 -9.39
C LEU A 93 -13.75 4.77 -9.94
N GLN A 94 -14.71 5.34 -9.20
CA GLN A 94 -16.12 5.29 -9.57
C GLN A 94 -16.37 5.87 -10.96
N ASN A 95 -16.93 5.05 -11.86
CA ASN A 95 -17.29 5.51 -13.20
C ASN A 95 -18.61 6.31 -13.17
N VAL A 96 -18.51 7.61 -13.42
CA VAL A 96 -19.63 8.55 -13.47
C VAL A 96 -20.08 8.80 -14.91
N SER A 97 -21.31 9.26 -15.13
CA SER A 97 -21.85 9.46 -16.49
C SER A 97 -21.24 10.65 -17.24
N SER A 98 -20.81 11.70 -16.53
CA SER A 98 -20.26 12.91 -17.12
C SER A 98 -18.77 12.77 -17.43
N LYS A 99 -18.38 13.01 -18.70
CA LYS A 99 -16.98 13.08 -19.16
C LYS A 99 -16.13 13.92 -18.20
N TRP A 100 -16.62 15.09 -17.81
CA TRP A 100 -15.83 16.04 -17.01
C TRP A 100 -15.77 15.69 -15.55
N LYS A 101 -16.80 15.02 -15.03
CA LYS A 101 -16.70 14.46 -13.69
C LYS A 101 -15.67 13.31 -13.67
N ARG A 102 -15.55 12.52 -14.74
CA ARG A 102 -14.46 11.53 -14.89
C ARG A 102 -13.08 12.20 -14.94
N ALA A 103 -12.95 13.24 -15.76
CA ALA A 103 -11.70 13.99 -15.88
C ALA A 103 -11.30 14.62 -14.53
N GLN A 104 -12.25 15.25 -13.83
CA GLN A 104 -12.05 15.81 -12.50
C GLN A 104 -11.53 14.77 -11.50
N ILE A 105 -12.16 13.59 -11.45
CA ILE A 105 -11.75 12.51 -10.54
C ILE A 105 -10.31 12.08 -10.83
N LEU A 106 -9.93 11.94 -12.11
CA LEU A 106 -8.56 11.57 -12.50
C LEU A 106 -7.54 12.69 -12.23
N MET A 107 -7.92 13.96 -12.40
CA MET A 107 -7.08 15.11 -12.03
C MET A 107 -6.82 15.13 -10.53
N GLU A 108 -7.88 15.04 -9.71
CA GLU A 108 -7.75 14.99 -8.25
C GLU A 108 -6.90 13.80 -7.79
N ASP A 109 -7.06 12.64 -8.43
CA ASP A 109 -6.26 11.45 -8.12
C ASP A 109 -4.77 11.65 -8.42
N GLN A 110 -4.45 12.11 -9.63
CA GLN A 110 -3.08 12.23 -10.09
C GLN A 110 -2.34 13.43 -9.49
N LEU A 111 -2.99 14.58 -9.31
CA LEU A 111 -2.35 15.77 -8.74
C LEU A 111 -2.02 15.60 -7.26
N VAL A 112 -2.90 14.96 -6.49
CA VAL A 112 -2.60 14.63 -5.09
C VAL A 112 -1.36 13.73 -5.02
N PHE A 113 -1.26 12.76 -5.92
CA PHE A 113 -0.09 11.89 -5.99
C PHE A 113 1.19 12.68 -6.34
N THR A 114 1.17 13.53 -7.36
CA THR A 114 2.31 14.34 -7.78
C THR A 114 2.75 15.33 -6.69
N GLN A 115 1.81 16.05 -6.05
CA GLN A 115 2.15 16.97 -4.96
C GLN A 115 2.73 16.25 -3.75
N SER A 116 2.22 15.05 -3.44
CA SER A 116 2.80 14.21 -2.39
C SER A 116 4.27 13.94 -2.70
N LEU A 117 4.59 13.52 -3.93
CA LEU A 117 5.98 13.26 -4.35
C LEU A 117 6.89 14.50 -4.23
N LYS A 118 6.42 15.68 -4.62
CA LYS A 118 7.21 16.94 -4.55
C LYS A 118 7.59 17.30 -3.12
N ILE A 119 6.66 17.15 -2.17
CA ILE A 119 6.93 17.38 -0.73
C ILE A 119 8.06 16.46 -0.21
N PHE A 120 8.22 15.27 -0.79
CA PHE A 120 9.26 14.32 -0.36
C PHE A 120 10.59 14.49 -1.12
N GLY A 121 10.60 15.12 -2.29
CA GLY A 121 11.79 15.28 -3.13
C GLY A 121 12.70 16.45 -2.76
N GLU A 122 12.22 17.46 -2.03
CA GLU A 122 12.96 18.70 -1.71
C GLU A 122 13.76 18.64 -0.40
N ALA A 123 13.93 17.46 0.21
CA ALA A 123 14.84 17.32 1.34
C ALA A 123 16.30 17.37 0.87
N GLU A 124 16.84 18.60 0.76
CA GLU A 124 18.26 18.86 0.51
C GLU A 124 19.15 17.99 1.43
N PRO A 125 20.11 17.23 0.88
CA PRO A 125 21.02 16.44 1.70
C PRO A 125 21.95 17.37 2.50
N ASP A 126 21.78 17.35 3.82
CA ASP A 126 22.64 18.06 4.77
C ASP A 126 24.04 17.41 4.75
N ASN A 127 24.93 17.97 3.93
CA ASN A 127 26.33 17.56 3.79
C ASN A 127 27.11 17.92 5.08
N SER A 128 27.04 17.05 6.08
CA SER A 128 27.95 17.08 7.22
C SER A 128 28.91 15.88 7.17
N ASP A 129 30.14 16.18 6.76
CA ASP A 129 31.29 15.28 6.70
C ASP A 129 31.72 14.84 8.11
N HIS A 130 31.41 13.61 8.52
CA HIS A 130 32.02 12.96 9.68
C HIS A 130 32.46 11.53 9.36
N SER A 131 33.77 11.38 9.11
CA SER A 131 34.47 10.10 9.11
C SER A 131 34.60 9.55 10.53
N ASN A 132 34.25 8.29 10.74
CA ASN A 132 34.84 7.48 11.80
C ASN A 132 34.92 6.00 11.39
N SER A 133 36.13 5.46 11.51
CA SER A 133 36.50 4.06 11.39
C SER A 133 36.37 3.36 12.74
N VAL A 134 35.62 2.26 12.85
CA VAL A 134 35.82 1.27 13.93
C VAL A 134 35.52 -0.14 13.43
N GLU A 135 36.28 -1.06 14.02
CA GLU A 135 36.64 -2.41 13.64
C GLU A 135 35.56 -3.49 13.83
N ASP A 136 35.80 -4.55 13.07
CA ASP A 136 35.14 -5.84 12.96
C ASP A 136 35.37 -6.72 14.21
N SER A 137 34.28 -7.29 14.75
CA SER A 137 34.32 -8.41 15.71
C SER A 137 32.97 -9.14 15.69
N SER A 138 32.92 -10.27 14.97
CA SER A 138 31.77 -11.18 14.93
C SER A 138 31.86 -12.20 16.08
N PRO A 139 30.77 -12.45 16.85
CA PRO A 139 30.69 -13.61 17.70
C PRO A 139 29.95 -14.77 17.02
N ASP A 140 30.47 -15.96 17.28
CA ASP A 140 29.98 -17.27 16.87
C ASP A 140 28.78 -17.69 17.75
N LEU A 141 27.64 -18.04 17.15
CA LEU A 141 26.43 -18.48 17.87
C LEU A 141 25.89 -19.78 17.25
N SER A 142 26.06 -20.87 18.00
CA SER A 142 25.43 -22.17 17.75
C SER A 142 23.96 -22.12 18.19
N VAL A 143 23.03 -22.26 17.23
CA VAL A 143 21.59 -22.37 17.50
C VAL A 143 21.17 -23.83 17.38
N THR A 144 20.52 -24.32 18.43
CA THR A 144 19.84 -25.63 18.52
C THR A 144 18.48 -25.56 17.84
N SER A 145 18.22 -26.44 16.88
CA SER A 145 16.95 -26.57 16.16
C SER A 145 15.83 -27.04 17.11
N GLU A 146 14.91 -26.15 17.45
CA GLU A 146 13.69 -26.45 18.21
C GLU A 146 12.55 -26.92 17.27
N GLU A 147 11.74 -27.83 17.78
CA GLU A 147 10.63 -28.51 17.12
C GLU A 147 9.68 -27.52 16.43
N THR A 148 9.29 -27.85 15.19
CA THR A 148 8.27 -27.13 14.42
C THR A 148 6.92 -27.19 15.13
N GLU A 149 6.66 -26.23 16.02
CA GLU A 149 5.33 -25.91 16.52
C GLU A 149 4.43 -25.67 15.31
N THR A 150 3.41 -26.52 15.14
CA THR A 150 2.39 -26.30 14.11
C THR A 150 1.75 -24.94 14.38
N ALA A 151 2.03 -23.97 13.52
CA ALA A 151 1.57 -22.60 13.67
C ALA A 151 0.05 -22.59 13.94
N THR A 152 -0.31 -22.33 15.20
CA THR A 152 -1.71 -22.28 15.59
C THR A 152 -2.34 -21.06 14.95
N ALA A 153 -3.56 -21.24 14.44
CA ALA A 153 -4.21 -20.18 13.70
C ALA A 153 -4.45 -18.96 14.61
N ASP A 154 -3.92 -17.80 14.20
CA ASP A 154 -3.99 -16.58 15.00
C ASP A 154 -5.23 -15.71 14.64
N PRO A 155 -6.05 -15.28 15.63
CA PRO A 155 -7.22 -14.43 15.42
C PRO A 155 -6.92 -13.06 14.80
N ASP A 156 -5.81 -12.42 15.19
CA ASP A 156 -5.44 -11.10 14.68
C ASP A 156 -5.01 -11.19 13.22
N VAL A 157 -4.26 -12.25 12.85
CA VAL A 157 -3.96 -12.57 11.45
C VAL A 157 -5.25 -12.74 10.65
N ALA A 158 -6.19 -13.55 11.15
CA ALA A 158 -7.45 -13.78 10.45
C ALA A 158 -8.27 -12.49 10.25
N ASN A 159 -8.45 -11.70 11.32
CA ASN A 159 -9.15 -10.41 11.22
C ASN A 159 -8.45 -9.46 10.24
N LEU A 160 -7.11 -9.43 10.21
CA LEU A 160 -6.36 -8.56 9.31
C LEU A 160 -6.55 -9.00 7.86
N LEU A 161 -6.44 -10.29 7.58
CA LEU A 161 -6.65 -10.82 6.24
C LEU A 161 -8.06 -10.53 5.73
N ILE A 162 -9.09 -10.71 6.56
CA ILE A 162 -10.47 -10.34 6.19
C ILE A 162 -10.55 -8.84 5.86
N SER A 163 -9.93 -7.99 6.68
CA SER A 163 -9.92 -6.54 6.51
C SER A 163 -9.21 -6.11 5.22
N LEU A 164 -8.06 -6.74 4.91
CA LEU A 164 -7.30 -6.51 3.68
C LEU A 164 -8.09 -6.97 2.45
N VAL A 165 -8.69 -8.15 2.49
CA VAL A 165 -9.55 -8.69 1.41
C VAL A 165 -10.74 -7.77 1.18
N PHE A 166 -11.39 -7.30 2.26
CA PHE A 166 -12.49 -6.34 2.17
C PHE A 166 -12.03 -5.04 1.50
N GLY A 167 -10.94 -4.44 1.98
CA GLY A 167 -10.39 -3.20 1.42
C GLY A 167 -10.05 -3.33 -0.07
N ALA A 168 -9.35 -4.41 -0.43
CA ALA A 168 -8.93 -4.68 -1.80
C ALA A 168 -10.10 -4.94 -2.76
N ALA A 169 -11.04 -5.80 -2.36
CA ALA A 169 -12.06 -6.30 -3.27
C ALA A 169 -13.37 -5.51 -3.23
N VAL A 170 -13.77 -5.04 -2.04
CA VAL A 170 -15.02 -4.29 -1.84
C VAL A 170 -14.75 -2.80 -1.99
N SER A 171 -13.83 -2.25 -1.20
CA SER A 171 -13.59 -0.80 -1.17
C SER A 171 -12.90 -0.30 -2.44
N CYS A 172 -11.99 -1.09 -3.00
CA CYS A 172 -11.33 -0.80 -4.28
C CYS A 172 -11.97 -1.54 -5.47
N TYR A 173 -13.11 -2.22 -5.33
CA TYR A 173 -13.79 -2.91 -6.45
C TYR A 173 -12.88 -3.84 -7.28
N ASN A 174 -11.80 -4.37 -6.71
CA ASN A 174 -10.76 -5.08 -7.45
C ASN A 174 -10.71 -6.57 -7.09
N LEU A 175 -11.64 -7.33 -7.68
CA LEU A 175 -11.68 -8.80 -7.52
C LEU A 175 -10.47 -9.51 -8.14
N SER A 176 -9.70 -8.85 -9.01
CA SER A 176 -8.51 -9.48 -9.62
C SER A 176 -7.40 -9.77 -8.61
N LEU A 177 -7.45 -9.14 -7.44
CA LEU A 177 -6.53 -9.38 -6.32
C LEU A 177 -6.85 -10.68 -5.56
N LEU A 178 -7.94 -11.37 -5.89
CA LEU A 178 -8.37 -12.64 -5.27
C LEU A 178 -8.40 -13.77 -6.31
N PRO A 179 -7.25 -14.15 -6.88
CA PRO A 179 -7.21 -15.19 -7.91
C PRO A 179 -7.73 -16.54 -7.37
N GLY A 180 -8.58 -17.20 -8.14
CA GLY A 180 -9.15 -18.51 -7.76
C GLY A 180 -10.30 -18.44 -6.74
N PHE A 181 -10.75 -17.25 -6.37
CA PHE A 181 -11.85 -17.08 -5.43
C PHE A 181 -13.21 -17.49 -6.04
N PRO A 182 -14.04 -18.33 -5.36
CA PRO A 182 -15.28 -18.87 -5.93
C PRO A 182 -16.40 -17.85 -6.19
N VAL A 183 -16.31 -16.63 -5.65
CA VAL A 183 -17.37 -15.62 -5.82
C VAL A 183 -16.99 -14.64 -6.92
N THR A 184 -17.90 -14.43 -7.87
CA THR A 184 -17.67 -13.62 -9.07
C THR A 184 -18.18 -12.19 -8.98
N THR A 185 -18.82 -11.80 -7.86
CA THR A 185 -19.38 -10.45 -7.68
C THR A 185 -18.98 -9.84 -6.35
N VAL A 186 -18.71 -8.52 -6.36
CA VAL A 186 -18.34 -7.74 -5.17
C VAL A 186 -19.45 -7.79 -4.12
N SER A 187 -20.72 -7.69 -4.52
CA SER A 187 -21.85 -7.69 -3.58
C SER A 187 -22.02 -9.01 -2.82
N THR A 188 -21.79 -10.15 -3.48
CA THR A 188 -21.84 -11.46 -2.80
C THR A 188 -20.63 -11.64 -1.88
N LEU A 189 -19.44 -11.19 -2.29
CA LEU A 189 -18.25 -11.22 -1.43
C LEU A 189 -18.46 -10.35 -0.19
N GLN A 190 -18.90 -9.10 -0.37
CA GLN A 190 -19.15 -8.17 0.73
C GLN A 190 -20.12 -8.77 1.74
N ARG A 191 -21.25 -9.35 1.28
CA ARG A 191 -22.21 -10.02 2.17
C ARG A 191 -21.54 -11.17 2.95
N GLY A 192 -20.76 -12.01 2.26
CA GLY A 192 -20.05 -13.10 2.90
C GLY A 192 -19.07 -12.62 3.97
N LEU A 193 -18.32 -11.54 3.70
CA LEU A 193 -17.40 -10.94 4.69
C LEU A 193 -18.17 -10.31 5.86
N ASP A 194 -19.30 -9.66 5.57
CA ASP A 194 -20.17 -9.04 6.58
C ASP A 194 -20.85 -10.06 7.50
N ASP A 195 -21.02 -11.31 7.05
CA ASP A 195 -21.57 -12.39 7.86
C ASP A 195 -20.53 -13.04 8.78
N ILE A 196 -19.23 -12.81 8.55
CA ILE A 196 -18.16 -13.27 9.44
C ILE A 196 -18.13 -12.35 10.67
N PRO A 197 -18.34 -12.89 11.90
CA PRO A 197 -18.20 -12.09 13.11
C PRO A 197 -16.72 -11.75 13.38
N GLN A 198 -16.48 -10.70 14.17
CA GLN A 198 -15.13 -10.41 14.67
C GLN A 198 -14.59 -11.64 15.43
N ILE A 199 -13.37 -12.05 15.09
CA ILE A 199 -12.76 -13.26 15.66
C ILE A 199 -12.00 -12.85 16.92
N GLY A 200 -12.51 -13.24 18.09
CA GLY A 200 -11.96 -12.79 19.37
C GLY A 200 -10.86 -13.67 19.95
N ASN A 201 -10.82 -14.94 19.58
CA ASN A 201 -9.86 -15.93 20.11
C ASN A 201 -9.71 -17.15 19.18
N ALA A 202 -8.74 -18.01 19.46
CA ALA A 202 -8.43 -19.18 18.64
C ALA A 202 -9.59 -20.18 18.52
N GLU A 203 -10.39 -20.36 19.58
CA GLU A 203 -11.57 -21.25 19.56
C GLU A 203 -12.66 -20.74 18.61
N THR A 204 -12.92 -19.43 18.63
CA THR A 204 -13.84 -18.79 17.69
C THR A 204 -13.32 -18.86 16.26
N LEU A 205 -12.00 -18.76 16.05
CA LEU A 205 -11.39 -18.90 14.73
C LEU A 205 -11.58 -20.32 14.19
N ALA A 206 -11.25 -21.34 14.98
CA ALA A 206 -11.43 -22.74 14.58
C ALA A 206 -12.90 -23.02 14.19
N THR A 207 -13.85 -22.56 15.02
CA THR A 207 -15.29 -22.71 14.73
C THR A 207 -15.70 -21.99 13.44
N ALA A 208 -15.17 -20.79 13.21
CA ALA A 208 -15.48 -20.00 12.01
C ALA A 208 -14.86 -20.61 10.74
N LEU A 209 -13.67 -21.24 10.84
CA LEU A 209 -13.02 -21.93 9.73
C LEU A 209 -13.76 -23.22 9.31
N ASP A 210 -14.47 -23.85 10.24
CA ASP A 210 -15.29 -25.04 9.97
C ASP A 210 -16.73 -24.70 9.53
N SER A 211 -17.13 -23.43 9.61
CA SER A 211 -18.48 -22.99 9.28
C SER A 211 -18.64 -22.68 7.78
N PRO A 212 -19.65 -23.28 7.09
CA PRO A 212 -19.98 -22.88 5.73
C PRO A 212 -20.78 -21.56 5.71
N PRO A 213 -20.68 -20.75 4.65
CA PRO A 213 -19.80 -20.92 3.48
C PRO A 213 -18.32 -20.65 3.81
N ASN A 214 -17.44 -21.46 3.21
CA ASN A 214 -16.00 -21.53 3.49
C ASN A 214 -15.17 -20.32 2.99
N LEU A 215 -15.73 -19.11 3.06
CA LEU A 215 -15.04 -17.87 2.68
C LEU A 215 -13.80 -17.65 3.56
N LEU A 216 -13.99 -17.68 4.88
CA LEU A 216 -12.90 -17.48 5.82
C LEU A 216 -11.81 -18.54 5.63
N ARG A 217 -12.23 -19.80 5.48
CA ARG A 217 -11.32 -20.90 5.19
C ARG A 217 -10.52 -20.68 3.91
N TRP A 218 -11.16 -20.26 2.82
CA TRP A 218 -10.44 -19.94 1.59
C TRP A 218 -9.42 -18.80 1.80
N ILE A 219 -9.79 -17.73 2.52
CA ILE A 219 -8.88 -16.62 2.83
C ILE A 219 -7.68 -17.14 3.63
N TYR A 220 -7.94 -17.97 4.64
CA TYR A 220 -6.91 -18.50 5.52
C TYR A 220 -6.01 -19.52 4.83
N ASP A 221 -6.57 -20.43 4.03
CA ASP A 221 -5.80 -21.40 3.23
C ASP A 221 -4.95 -20.69 2.16
N SER A 222 -5.39 -19.53 1.65
CA SER A 222 -4.67 -18.78 0.62
C SER A 222 -3.57 -17.88 1.20
N PHE A 223 -3.81 -17.26 2.37
CA PHE A 223 -2.97 -16.17 2.89
C PHE A 223 -2.57 -16.31 4.36
N GLY A 224 -3.16 -17.25 5.11
CA GLY A 224 -2.95 -17.42 6.55
C GLY A 224 -1.50 -17.72 6.91
N GLU A 225 -0.82 -18.52 6.10
CA GLU A 225 0.60 -18.83 6.30
C GLU A 225 1.56 -17.68 5.97
N MET A 226 1.06 -16.57 5.40
CA MET A 226 1.92 -15.44 5.02
C MET A 226 2.24 -14.51 6.19
N LEU A 227 1.46 -14.55 7.25
CA LEU A 227 1.55 -13.63 8.37
C LEU A 227 1.55 -14.41 9.68
N VAL A 228 2.47 -14.05 10.57
CA VAL A 228 2.47 -14.53 11.96
C VAL A 228 2.63 -13.35 12.90
N PRO A 229 2.04 -13.37 14.10
CA PRO A 229 2.33 -12.36 15.11
C PRO A 229 3.83 -12.31 15.41
N ALA A 230 4.40 -11.11 15.51
CA ALA A 230 5.79 -10.96 15.91
C ALA A 230 5.93 -11.22 17.42
N THR A 231 6.62 -12.30 17.78
CA THR A 231 6.89 -12.70 19.16
C THR A 231 8.40 -12.77 19.43
N GLY A 232 8.79 -12.66 20.70
CA GLY A 232 10.19 -12.75 21.13
C GLY A 232 11.13 -11.85 20.33
N ASP A 233 12.17 -12.46 19.74
CA ASP A 233 13.21 -11.79 18.95
C ASP A 233 12.74 -11.25 17.60
N LEU A 234 11.54 -11.65 17.13
CA LEU A 234 10.98 -11.10 15.91
C LEU A 234 10.29 -9.76 16.13
N LYS A 235 10.02 -9.37 17.37
CA LYS A 235 9.36 -8.11 17.70
C LYS A 235 10.35 -6.94 17.61
N ILE A 236 9.99 -5.90 16.88
CA ILE A 236 10.82 -4.68 16.83
C ILE A 236 10.62 -3.90 18.13
N GLU A 237 11.72 -3.68 18.85
CA GLU A 237 11.71 -2.94 20.11
C GLU A 237 11.45 -1.44 19.92
N GLY A 238 10.98 -0.80 21.00
CA GLY A 238 10.70 0.64 21.07
C GLY A 238 9.47 1.14 20.29
N MET A 239 8.75 0.26 19.61
CA MET A 239 7.37 0.54 19.18
C MET A 239 6.41 0.58 20.39
N PRO A 240 5.35 1.42 20.37
CA PRO A 240 4.33 1.39 21.41
C PRO A 240 3.70 0.01 21.56
N SER A 241 3.34 -0.39 22.78
CA SER A 241 2.70 -1.69 23.03
C SER A 241 1.31 -1.82 22.40
N SER A 242 0.69 -0.71 21.99
CA SER A 242 -0.56 -0.69 21.23
C SER A 242 -0.38 -1.03 19.74
N VAL A 243 0.84 -0.88 19.20
CA VAL A 243 1.13 -1.24 17.80
C VAL A 243 1.26 -2.75 17.69
N ARG A 244 0.34 -3.36 16.93
CA ARG A 244 0.44 -4.79 16.63
C ARG A 244 1.45 -4.99 15.52
N GLN A 245 2.32 -5.97 15.71
CA GLN A 245 3.40 -6.28 14.78
C GLN A 245 3.21 -7.70 14.27
N LEU A 246 3.24 -7.86 12.95
CA LEU A 246 3.17 -9.15 12.27
C LEU A 246 4.39 -9.29 11.37
N VAL A 247 4.90 -10.51 11.25
CA VAL A 247 6.00 -10.87 10.37
C VAL A 247 5.44 -11.49 9.10
N VAL A 248 5.98 -11.08 7.96
CA VAL A 248 5.72 -11.68 6.66
C VAL A 248 6.65 -12.89 6.48
N THR A 249 6.10 -14.09 6.63
CA THR A 249 6.84 -15.36 6.55
C THR A 249 6.99 -15.85 5.11
N LYS A 250 6.03 -15.51 4.24
CA LYS A 250 6.03 -15.93 2.83
C LYS A 250 5.93 -14.72 1.91
N GLN A 251 6.97 -14.52 1.10
CA GLN A 251 6.96 -13.50 0.05
C GLN A 251 6.11 -13.98 -1.12
N LEU A 252 5.33 -13.06 -1.72
CA LEU A 252 4.66 -13.28 -3.00
C LEU A 252 5.40 -12.48 -4.08
N PRO A 253 6.25 -13.14 -4.91
CA PRO A 253 7.02 -12.46 -5.96
C PRO A 253 6.14 -11.67 -6.93
N GLU A 254 4.91 -12.15 -7.18
CA GLU A 254 3.95 -11.52 -8.08
C GLU A 254 3.45 -10.15 -7.59
N LEU A 255 3.41 -9.93 -6.27
CA LEU A 255 3.03 -8.63 -5.71
C LEU A 255 4.12 -7.58 -5.89
N GLN A 256 5.39 -7.99 -5.91
CA GLN A 256 6.52 -7.08 -6.12
C GLN A 256 6.65 -6.66 -7.60
N ALA A 257 6.35 -7.57 -8.53
CA ALA A 257 6.51 -7.32 -9.97
C ALA A 257 5.46 -6.37 -10.57
N ASN A 258 4.27 -6.28 -9.96
CA ASN A 258 3.13 -5.56 -10.53
C ASN A 258 2.94 -4.12 -10.03
N SER A 259 3.82 -3.64 -9.14
CA SER A 259 3.76 -2.23 -8.71
C SER A 259 4.31 -1.32 -9.82
N THR A 260 3.43 -0.51 -10.41
CA THR A 260 3.78 0.48 -11.44
C THR A 260 4.19 1.84 -10.87
N SER A 261 4.11 2.01 -9.54
CA SER A 261 4.30 3.30 -8.88
C SER A 261 5.58 3.29 -8.04
N ALA A 262 6.28 4.41 -8.05
CA ALA A 262 7.38 4.64 -7.13
C ALA A 262 6.86 4.53 -5.68
N SER A 263 7.60 3.81 -4.85
CA SER A 263 7.28 3.63 -3.43
C SER A 263 8.13 4.57 -2.59
N ILE A 264 7.55 5.17 -1.56
CA ILE A 264 8.28 6.00 -0.61
C ILE A 264 8.59 5.11 0.59
N ILE A 265 9.87 5.00 0.93
CA ILE A 265 10.32 4.37 2.17
C ILE A 265 10.88 5.45 3.10
N ALA A 266 10.76 5.23 4.41
CA ALA A 266 11.44 6.04 5.40
C ALA A 266 12.27 5.15 6.32
N SER A 267 13.45 5.61 6.70
CA SER A 267 14.30 4.90 7.66
C SER A 267 13.82 5.06 9.10
N ASP A 268 13.07 6.13 9.40
CA ASP A 268 12.44 6.37 10.70
C ASP A 268 10.94 6.01 10.63
N PRO A 269 10.44 5.12 11.51
CA PRO A 269 9.02 4.80 11.57
C PRO A 269 8.11 6.02 11.79
N SER A 270 8.59 7.06 12.47
CA SER A 270 7.84 8.29 12.71
C SER A 270 7.63 9.08 11.41
N ASP A 271 8.63 9.09 10.54
CA ASP A 271 8.55 9.72 9.22
C ASP A 271 7.61 8.92 8.30
N ALA A 272 7.71 7.58 8.32
CA ALA A 272 6.79 6.70 7.60
C ALA A 272 5.34 6.90 8.09
N TYR A 273 5.14 7.00 9.40
CA TYR A 273 3.83 7.24 10.01
C TYR A 273 3.27 8.60 9.64
N GLY A 274 4.10 9.66 9.75
CA GLY A 274 3.71 11.01 9.37
C GLY A 274 3.36 11.12 7.89
N ALA A 275 4.10 10.41 7.02
CA ALA A 275 3.80 10.31 5.60
C ALA A 275 2.48 9.56 5.35
N ALA A 276 2.30 8.39 5.96
CA ALA A 276 1.07 7.60 5.85
C ALA A 276 -0.15 8.40 6.31
N PHE A 277 -0.07 9.10 7.45
CA PHE A 277 -1.17 9.90 7.97
C PHE A 277 -1.53 11.08 7.07
N LYS A 278 -0.54 11.74 6.46
CA LYS A 278 -0.78 12.80 5.46
C LYS A 278 -1.43 12.26 4.18
N LEU A 279 -1.13 11.01 3.81
CA LEU A 279 -1.70 10.34 2.64
C LEU A 279 -3.11 9.77 2.90
N ILE A 280 -3.45 9.47 4.16
CA ILE A 280 -4.82 9.11 4.58
C ILE A 280 -5.71 10.33 4.35
N ARG A 281 -6.37 10.38 3.18
CA ARG A 281 -7.22 11.49 2.78
C ARG A 281 -8.41 11.58 3.76
N PRO A 282 -8.69 12.73 4.38
CA PRO A 282 -9.88 12.89 5.23
C PRO A 282 -11.21 12.78 4.45
N ASN A 283 -11.15 12.68 3.12
CA ASN A 283 -12.31 12.71 2.23
C ASN A 283 -12.53 11.45 1.39
N ILE A 284 -11.67 10.43 1.50
CA ILE A 284 -12.03 9.11 0.99
C ILE A 284 -12.69 8.37 2.15
N VAL A 285 -14.02 8.32 2.13
CA VAL A 285 -14.75 7.40 3.00
C VAL A 285 -14.43 6.00 2.49
N HIS A 286 -13.33 5.43 2.95
CA HIS A 286 -13.06 4.02 2.74
C HIS A 286 -14.13 3.27 3.52
N GLN A 287 -14.85 2.41 2.82
CA GLN A 287 -15.69 1.46 3.52
C GLN A 287 -14.76 0.50 4.26
N GLU A 288 -14.88 0.45 5.58
CA GLU A 288 -14.18 -0.54 6.40
C GLU A 288 -15.06 -1.78 6.54
N TRP A 289 -14.43 -2.93 6.77
CA TRP A 289 -15.18 -4.13 7.17
C TRP A 289 -15.85 -3.84 8.51
N LYS A 290 -17.19 -3.96 8.57
CA LYS A 290 -17.98 -3.50 9.72
C LYS A 290 -17.62 -4.16 11.06
N ASN A 291 -17.02 -5.35 11.02
CA ASN A 291 -16.62 -6.13 12.20
C ASN A 291 -15.10 -6.08 12.43
N THR A 292 -14.38 -5.16 11.78
CA THR A 292 -12.92 -5.06 11.97
C THR A 292 -12.58 -4.64 13.40
N PRO A 293 -11.62 -5.31 14.06
CA PRO A 293 -11.05 -4.81 15.31
C PRO A 293 -10.12 -3.60 15.08
N PHE A 294 -9.83 -3.25 13.82
CA PHE A 294 -8.85 -2.23 13.43
C PHE A 294 -9.53 -0.94 12.94
N GLY A 295 -10.67 -0.58 13.52
CA GLY A 295 -11.40 0.63 13.12
C GLY A 295 -10.51 1.87 13.26
N ASN A 296 -10.48 2.72 12.22
CA ASN A 296 -9.57 3.87 12.13
C ASN A 296 -8.08 3.51 12.26
N CYS A 297 -7.63 2.30 11.92
CA CYS A 297 -6.21 1.97 11.95
C CYS A 297 -5.52 2.26 10.61
N GLY A 298 -4.26 2.66 10.68
CA GLY A 298 -3.34 2.67 9.54
C GLY A 298 -2.49 1.39 9.50
N ILE A 299 -1.97 1.07 8.32
CA ILE A 299 -0.99 0.01 8.13
C ILE A 299 0.34 0.62 7.69
N LEU A 300 1.43 0.28 8.38
CA LEU A 300 2.79 0.51 7.89
C LEU A 300 3.42 -0.82 7.49
N LEU A 301 4.16 -0.80 6.38
CA LEU A 301 4.93 -1.95 5.93
C LEU A 301 6.41 -1.73 6.27
N GLY A 302 6.97 -2.62 7.07
CA GLY A 302 8.41 -2.67 7.30
C GLY A 302 9.07 -3.48 6.20
N CYS A 303 10.13 -2.93 5.62
CA CYS A 303 10.86 -3.58 4.53
C CYS A 303 12.34 -3.72 4.85
N GLU A 304 12.92 -4.77 4.29
CA GLU A 304 14.36 -5.01 4.19
C GLU A 304 14.79 -4.62 2.77
N VAL A 305 15.89 -3.87 2.64
CA VAL A 305 16.43 -3.45 1.34
C VAL A 305 17.75 -4.17 1.10
N ALA A 306 17.75 -5.16 0.20
CA ALA A 306 18.89 -5.99 -0.11
C ALA A 306 19.87 -5.32 -1.08
N GLY A 307 21.16 -5.69 -1.00
CA GLY A 307 22.11 -5.52 -2.10
C GLY A 307 22.62 -4.11 -2.37
N VAL A 308 22.24 -3.12 -1.56
CA VAL A 308 22.85 -1.80 -1.64
C VAL A 308 23.76 -1.65 -0.43
N SER A 309 25.07 -1.75 -0.66
CA SER A 309 26.00 -0.97 0.15
C SER A 309 25.56 0.47 -0.05
N MET A 310 24.63 0.93 0.79
CA MET A 310 24.11 2.29 0.77
C MET A 310 25.25 3.16 1.28
N ASN A 311 26.19 3.41 0.40
CA ASN A 311 27.23 4.40 0.56
C ASN A 311 26.99 5.42 -0.56
N PRO A 312 26.31 6.54 -0.27
CA PRO A 312 25.93 7.04 1.07
C PRO A 312 24.71 6.30 1.68
N PRO A 313 24.54 6.35 3.03
CA PRO A 313 23.38 5.77 3.71
C PRO A 313 22.08 6.30 3.12
N LEU A 314 21.02 5.48 3.14
CA LEU A 314 19.69 5.88 2.69
C LEU A 314 19.32 7.23 3.32
N PRO A 315 18.84 8.20 2.51
CA PRO A 315 18.25 9.40 3.08
C PRO A 315 17.07 8.98 3.98
N LYS A 316 16.74 9.83 4.97
CA LYS A 316 15.67 9.55 5.94
C LYS A 316 14.36 9.14 5.27
N ILE A 317 14.09 9.71 4.11
CA ILE A 317 13.01 9.35 3.20
C ILE A 317 13.64 9.12 1.84
N ALA A 318 13.36 7.98 1.22
CA ALA A 318 13.84 7.64 -0.11
C ALA A 318 12.70 7.20 -1.01
N THR A 319 12.79 7.54 -2.28
CA THR A 319 11.89 7.02 -3.31
C THR A 319 12.53 5.83 -4.00
N ILE A 320 11.85 4.69 -3.94
CA ILE A 320 12.23 3.46 -4.62
C ILE A 320 11.48 3.42 -5.95
N ASN A 321 12.23 3.46 -7.05
CA ASN A 321 11.67 3.32 -8.37
C ASN A 321 11.38 1.84 -8.70
N GLN A 322 10.65 1.59 -9.79
CA GLN A 322 10.27 0.23 -10.19
C GLN A 322 11.48 -0.71 -10.37
N SER A 323 12.59 -0.20 -10.92
CA SER A 323 13.81 -1.01 -11.11
C SER A 323 14.49 -1.41 -9.80
N GLN A 324 14.18 -0.70 -8.71
CA GLN A 324 14.71 -0.96 -7.38
C GLN A 324 13.79 -1.83 -6.50
N LEU A 325 12.54 -2.06 -6.90
CA LEU A 325 11.59 -2.84 -6.11
C LEU A 325 12.03 -4.30 -5.89
N GLY A 326 12.78 -4.87 -6.84
CA GLY A 326 13.35 -6.22 -6.68
C GLY A 326 14.37 -6.34 -5.54
N TYR A 327 14.83 -5.22 -4.98
CA TYR A 327 15.69 -5.19 -3.81
C TYR A 327 14.92 -4.97 -2.50
N VAL A 328 13.59 -4.82 -2.54
CA VAL A 328 12.77 -4.53 -1.36
C VAL A 328 11.96 -5.76 -0.98
N LEU A 329 12.15 -6.24 0.24
CA LEU A 329 11.40 -7.35 0.80
C LEU A 329 10.52 -6.84 1.95
N PHE A 330 9.21 -7.03 1.87
CA PHE A 330 8.32 -6.66 2.98
C PHE A 330 8.40 -7.72 4.06
N ARG A 331 8.82 -7.33 5.25
CA ARG A 331 9.11 -8.26 6.36
C ARG A 331 8.16 -8.09 7.52
N TYR A 332 7.59 -6.90 7.66
CA TYR A 332 6.73 -6.56 8.77
C TYR A 332 5.47 -5.85 8.32
N VAL A 333 4.38 -6.10 9.03
CA VAL A 333 3.14 -5.33 8.97
C VAL A 333 2.87 -4.77 10.36
N PHE A 334 2.78 -3.44 10.45
CA PHE A 334 2.43 -2.74 11.68
C PHE A 334 1.00 -2.21 11.56
N ILE A 335 0.15 -2.56 12.52
CA ILE A 335 -1.20 -2.01 12.63
C ILE A 335 -1.16 -0.91 13.68
N ILE A 336 -1.52 0.31 13.29
CA ILE A 336 -1.39 1.50 14.12
C ILE A 336 -2.75 2.13 14.31
N GLU A 337 -3.19 2.21 15.56
CA GLU A 337 -4.47 2.83 15.92
C GLU A 337 -4.40 4.34 15.69
N SER A 338 -5.26 4.88 14.83
CA SER A 338 -5.42 6.34 14.73
C SER A 338 -6.32 6.77 15.88
N ASN A 339 -5.74 7.09 17.04
CA ASN A 339 -6.52 7.59 18.16
C ASN A 339 -6.78 9.10 17.96
N PRO A 340 -8.01 9.54 17.60
CA PRO A 340 -8.26 10.93 17.21
C PRO A 340 -8.16 11.91 18.39
N SER A 341 -8.32 11.44 19.63
CA SER A 341 -8.25 12.26 20.85
C SER A 341 -6.84 12.50 21.37
N GLU A 342 -5.86 11.70 20.91
CA GLU A 342 -4.44 11.87 21.22
C GLU A 342 -3.67 12.55 20.09
N SER A 343 -4.33 13.24 19.15
CA SER A 343 -3.65 14.05 18.11
C SER A 343 -2.80 15.21 18.68
N GLY A 344 -2.72 15.32 20.01
CA GLY A 344 -1.58 15.83 20.76
C GLY A 344 -0.33 14.93 20.75
N TYR A 345 -0.18 14.02 19.78
CA TYR A 345 1.11 13.50 19.30
C TYR A 345 1.93 14.69 18.71
N ARG A 346 2.27 15.67 19.56
CA ARG A 346 3.70 15.99 19.65
C ARG A 346 4.29 14.64 19.95
N VAL A 347 5.02 14.05 19.02
CA VAL A 347 5.94 12.94 19.30
C VAL A 347 6.49 13.27 20.68
N ALA A 348 5.97 12.59 21.71
CA ALA A 348 6.60 12.71 23.01
C ALA A 348 8.04 12.39 22.66
N LYS A 349 8.99 13.22 23.08
CA LYS A 349 10.41 12.90 22.95
C LYS A 349 10.73 11.65 23.78
N HIS A 350 9.92 10.61 23.78
CA HIS A 350 10.43 9.28 23.58
C HIS A 350 11.32 9.36 22.34
N PRO A 351 12.64 9.36 22.52
CA PRO A 351 13.51 9.23 21.37
C PRO A 351 13.01 7.98 20.64
N ALA A 352 12.79 8.10 19.32
CA ALA A 352 12.73 6.91 18.49
C ALA A 352 13.85 5.99 18.98
N PRO A 353 13.59 4.68 19.17
CA PRO A 353 14.64 3.73 19.54
C PRO A 353 15.84 4.04 18.65
N LYS A 354 17.02 4.24 19.27
CA LYS A 354 18.14 4.80 18.51
C LYS A 354 18.36 3.87 17.33
N ARG A 355 18.68 4.41 16.15
CA ARG A 355 18.92 3.62 14.94
C ARG A 355 19.72 2.34 15.22
N ARG A 356 20.78 2.44 16.02
CA ARG A 356 21.61 1.30 16.47
C ARG A 356 20.87 0.19 17.22
N ASP A 357 19.86 0.54 18.01
CA ASP A 357 19.06 -0.41 18.80
C ASP A 357 18.06 -1.11 17.84
N ILE A 358 17.38 -0.36 16.96
CA ILE A 358 16.50 -0.92 15.90
C ILE A 358 17.29 -1.77 14.90
N GLU A 359 18.43 -1.27 14.43
CA GLU A 359 19.28 -1.94 13.43
C GLU A 359 19.87 -3.22 14.00
N HIS A 360 20.22 -3.26 15.30
CA HIS A 360 20.63 -4.48 15.97
C HIS A 360 19.50 -5.51 16.01
N ASP A 361 18.29 -5.10 16.43
CA ASP A 361 17.15 -6.02 16.59
C ASP A 361 16.58 -6.48 15.25
N MET A 362 16.50 -5.58 14.27
CA MET A 362 16.15 -5.92 12.89
C MET A 362 17.18 -6.87 12.29
N ASN A 363 18.48 -6.60 12.43
CA ASN A 363 19.52 -7.51 11.94
C ASN A 363 19.51 -8.86 12.67
N LYS A 364 19.20 -8.88 13.97
CA LYS A 364 19.02 -10.12 14.75
C LYS A 364 17.86 -10.94 14.20
N GLY A 365 16.68 -10.33 14.03
CA GLY A 365 15.51 -10.96 13.43
C GLY A 365 15.76 -11.43 11.99
N PHE A 366 16.46 -10.62 11.18
CA PHE A 366 16.81 -10.98 9.80
C PHE A 366 17.82 -12.12 9.72
N ASN A 367 18.81 -12.17 10.61
CA ASN A 367 19.76 -13.26 10.65
C ASN A 367 19.09 -14.59 11.01
N ILE A 368 18.14 -14.59 11.96
CA ILE A 368 17.34 -15.78 12.31
C ILE A 368 16.58 -16.29 11.08
N LEU A 369 15.91 -15.39 10.34
CA LEU A 369 15.16 -15.77 9.14
C LEU A 369 16.06 -16.24 7.98
N LYS A 370 17.28 -15.71 7.87
CA LYS A 370 18.23 -16.13 6.85
C LYS A 370 18.77 -17.53 7.12
N THR A 371 19.11 -17.84 8.37
CA THR A 371 19.57 -19.17 8.76
C THR A 371 18.49 -20.23 8.57
N SER A 372 17.22 -19.92 8.82
CA SER A 372 16.11 -20.86 8.60
C SER A 372 15.87 -21.21 7.13
N ASN A 373 16.20 -20.32 6.19
CA ASN A 373 16.04 -20.59 4.76
C ASN A 373 17.18 -21.44 4.18
N ASP A 374 18.41 -21.29 4.70
CA ASP A 374 19.57 -22.05 4.24
C ASP A 374 19.48 -23.54 4.69
N GLU A 375 18.83 -23.82 5.82
CA GLU A 375 18.63 -25.19 6.34
C GLU A 375 17.61 -26.02 5.54
N LEU A 376 16.74 -25.39 4.74
CA LEU A 376 15.74 -26.07 3.89
C LEU A 376 16.26 -26.38 2.47
N GLY A 377 17.50 -25.99 2.13
CA GLY A 377 18.04 -26.01 0.78
C GLY A 377 18.86 -27.25 0.35
N GLU A 378 19.19 -28.17 1.26
CA GLU A 378 20.03 -29.34 0.94
C GLU A 378 19.34 -30.69 1.21
N GLU A 379 18.19 -30.95 0.59
CA GLU A 379 17.77 -32.35 0.37
C GLU A 379 18.24 -32.81 -1.02
N VAL A 380 19.46 -33.33 -1.05
CA VAL A 380 20.06 -33.98 -2.23
C VAL A 380 19.25 -35.23 -2.55
N VAL A 381 18.39 -35.15 -3.57
CA VAL A 381 17.76 -36.33 -4.18
C VAL A 381 18.84 -37.14 -4.89
N GLN A 382 19.32 -38.21 -4.26
CA GLN A 382 20.08 -39.26 -4.94
C GLN A 382 19.11 -40.13 -5.73
N GLU A 383 19.06 -39.95 -7.05
CA GLU A 383 18.40 -40.89 -7.97
C GLU A 383 19.21 -42.19 -8.03
N GLU A 384 18.67 -43.24 -7.40
CA GLU A 384 19.18 -44.61 -7.49
C GLU A 384 18.55 -45.31 -8.71
N GLU A 385 19.20 -45.24 -9.88
CA GLU A 385 18.85 -46.05 -11.05
C GLU A 385 19.39 -47.48 -10.90
N ALA A 386 18.51 -48.45 -10.70
CA ALA A 386 18.81 -49.85 -11.00
C ALA A 386 17.55 -50.68 -11.27
N VAL A 387 17.25 -51.03 -12.53
CA VAL A 387 16.68 -52.36 -12.90
C VAL A 387 17.09 -52.75 -14.34
N PRO A 388 17.45 -54.03 -14.60
CA PRO A 388 17.95 -54.48 -15.89
C PRO A 388 16.90 -55.12 -16.81
N ASN A 389 17.09 -54.92 -18.11
CA ASN A 389 17.10 -55.90 -19.20
C ASN A 389 16.17 -57.15 -19.10
N ALA A 390 15.13 -57.20 -19.92
CA ALA A 390 14.51 -58.46 -20.35
C ALA A 390 14.17 -58.44 -21.84
N LYS A 391 15.04 -59.07 -22.64
CA LYS A 391 14.75 -59.52 -24.00
C LYS A 391 13.92 -60.81 -23.93
N THR A 392 12.78 -60.85 -24.61
CA THR A 392 12.25 -62.13 -25.12
C THR A 392 11.61 -61.96 -26.48
N SER A 393 11.89 -62.94 -27.33
CA SER A 393 11.71 -62.96 -28.77
C SER A 393 10.40 -63.61 -29.21
N LYS A 394 9.92 -63.14 -30.37
CA LYS A 394 9.42 -63.90 -31.54
C LYS A 394 8.06 -64.64 -31.52
N LYS A 395 7.42 -64.49 -32.71
CA LYS A 395 6.44 -65.35 -33.43
C LYS A 395 5.00 -65.23 -32.91
N LYS A 396 3.95 -65.19 -33.73
CA LYS A 396 3.72 -65.72 -35.09
C LYS A 396 2.44 -65.09 -35.67
N ALA A 397 2.36 -65.06 -37.00
CA ALA A 397 1.19 -64.67 -37.80
C ALA A 397 -0.09 -65.47 -37.53
N LEU A 398 -1.27 -64.88 -37.79
CA LEU A 398 -2.23 -65.38 -38.79
C LEU A 398 -3.42 -64.42 -39.01
N LYS A 399 -3.74 -64.24 -40.30
CA LYS A 399 -4.97 -63.73 -40.95
C LYS A 399 -5.34 -62.25 -40.81
#